data_AF-A0A017S1H4-F1
#
_entry.id   AF-A0A017S1H4-F1
#
_cell.length_a   1.000
_cell.length_b   1.000
_cell.length_c   1.000
_cell.angle_alpha   90.00
_cell.angle_beta   90.00
_cell.angle_gamma   90.00
#
_symmetry.space_group_name_H-M   'P 1'
#
loop_
_entity.id
_entity.type
_entity.pdbx_description
1 polymer ?
#
loop_
_entity_poly.entity_id
_entity_poly.type
_entity_poly.pdbx_seq_one_letter_code
_entity_poly.pdbx_strand_id
1 'polypeptide(L)'
;RAERNGEALVIAAALIERPCQGSQVYAERLFGLDTLDQKWDWFRRYTRCLFQLTIPPLVDYGIGLEAHGQNMVVRVNRDTLAIQGFALRDLGGSRIHNPTFTAHKFNFDTLARGNNPIFMDDIIKVWDRIHHVVLQNHIGYLMDALGLDKHGGWPIVREELRSVLDDGEGGRGREVYEHFLKKEMAFKCFLKTRLADNTWHVSIDHYSELCGLN
;
A
#
# COMPACT_ATOMS: atom_id res chain seq x y z
N ARG A 1 20.63 -8.34 -6.95
CA ARG A 1 20.48 -7.33 -8.03
C ARG A 1 20.65 -5.91 -7.49
N ALA A 2 19.98 -5.55 -6.38
CA ALA A 2 20.12 -4.24 -5.73
C ALA A 2 21.58 -3.84 -5.43
N GLU A 3 22.36 -4.69 -4.76
CA GLU A 3 23.78 -4.42 -4.48
C GLU A 3 24.60 -4.14 -5.74
N ARG A 4 24.40 -4.95 -6.80
CA ARG A 4 25.07 -4.77 -8.10
C ARG A 4 24.67 -3.47 -8.81
N ASN A 5 23.51 -2.92 -8.48
CA ASN A 5 23.02 -1.65 -9.01
C ASN A 5 23.40 -0.45 -8.12
N GLY A 6 24.14 -0.65 -7.01
CA GLY A 6 24.41 0.41 -6.04
C GLY A 6 23.14 0.85 -5.29
N GLU A 7 22.19 -0.06 -5.06
CA GLU A 7 20.92 0.23 -4.39
C GLU A 7 20.85 -0.39 -2.99
N ALA A 8 20.30 0.38 -2.05
CA ALA A 8 19.84 -0.09 -0.76
C ALA A 8 18.34 -0.44 -0.82
N LEU A 9 17.92 -1.40 0.00
CA LEU A 9 16.54 -1.84 0.11
C LEU A 9 16.00 -1.46 1.49
N VAL A 10 14.90 -0.72 1.53
CA VAL A 10 14.28 -0.26 2.78
C VAL A 10 12.82 -0.64 2.78
N ILE A 11 12.34 -1.33 3.82
CA ILE A 11 10.90 -1.61 3.97
C ILE A 11 10.18 -0.27 4.17
N ALA A 12 9.15 0.02 3.37
CA ALA A 12 8.45 1.29 3.40
C ALA A 12 7.82 1.59 4.77
N ALA A 13 7.28 0.58 5.46
CA ALA A 13 6.78 0.73 6.83
C ALA A 13 7.86 1.18 7.82
N ALA A 14 9.14 0.88 7.59
CA ALA A 14 10.21 1.35 8.47
C ALA A 14 10.47 2.86 8.33
N LEU A 15 10.10 3.48 7.21
CA LEU A 15 10.35 4.90 6.96
C LEU A 15 9.50 5.83 7.84
N ILE A 16 8.33 5.35 8.28
CA ILE A 16 7.41 6.10 9.14
C ILE A 16 7.71 5.94 10.64
N GLU A 17 8.58 5.00 10.99
CA GLU A 17 8.95 4.74 12.37
C GLU A 17 9.89 5.83 12.92
N ARG A 18 9.86 6.01 14.24
CA ARG A 18 10.74 6.93 14.97
C ARG A 18 11.70 6.13 15.86
N PRO A 19 12.99 6.49 15.92
CA PRO A 19 13.88 5.94 16.93
C PRO A 19 13.41 6.35 18.34
N CYS A 20 13.69 5.52 19.36
CA CYS A 20 13.11 5.63 20.71
C CYS A 20 13.25 6.99 21.41
N GLN A 21 14.19 7.85 20.97
CA GLN A 21 14.41 9.19 21.53
C GLN A 21 14.37 10.29 20.45
N GLY A 22 13.87 9.97 19.26
CA GLY A 22 13.81 10.89 18.12
C GLY A 22 12.42 11.47 17.90
N SER A 23 12.35 12.78 17.60
CA SER A 23 11.14 13.41 17.07
C SER A 23 10.94 13.13 15.58
N GLN A 24 12.04 12.99 14.83
CA GLN A 24 12.04 12.73 13.40
C GLN A 24 11.86 11.25 13.06
N VAL A 25 11.06 10.97 12.03
CA VAL A 25 10.90 9.64 11.43
C VAL A 25 12.13 9.26 10.60
N TYR A 26 12.31 7.97 10.31
CA TYR A 26 13.46 7.52 9.51
C TYR A 26 13.50 8.14 8.11
N ALA A 27 12.35 8.41 7.47
CA ALA A 27 12.33 9.12 6.19
C ALA A 27 13.04 10.49 6.28
N GLU A 28 12.74 11.28 7.31
CA GLU A 28 13.36 12.59 7.48
C GLU A 28 14.87 12.48 7.68
N ARG A 29 15.29 11.54 8.55
CA ARG A 29 16.71 11.34 8.87
C ARG A 29 17.53 10.80 7.71
N LEU A 30 16.99 9.81 6.99
CA LEU A 30 17.72 9.13 5.93
C LEU A 30 17.86 9.99 4.68
N PHE A 31 16.87 10.85 4.40
CA PHE A 31 16.83 11.66 3.19
C PHE A 31 17.07 13.16 3.43
N GLY A 32 17.37 13.57 4.67
CA GLY A 32 17.64 14.97 5.03
C GLY A 32 16.45 15.89 4.77
N LEU A 33 15.26 15.48 5.22
CA LEU A 33 14.00 16.22 4.97
C LEU A 33 13.71 17.19 6.12
N ASP A 34 14.59 18.17 6.28
CA ASP A 34 14.55 19.13 7.40
C ASP A 34 13.52 20.25 7.19
N THR A 35 13.17 20.55 5.93
CA THR A 35 12.20 21.59 5.56
C THR A 35 10.93 21.02 4.94
N LEU A 36 9.87 21.82 4.95
CA LEU A 36 8.59 21.44 4.34
C LEU A 36 8.73 21.22 2.82
N ASP A 37 9.50 22.06 2.12
CA ASP A 37 9.74 21.92 0.68
C ASP A 37 10.46 20.62 0.34
N GLN A 38 11.49 20.25 1.13
CA GLN A 38 12.20 18.98 0.96
C GLN A 38 11.26 17.78 1.15
N LYS A 39 10.37 17.84 2.14
CA LYS A 39 9.35 16.82 2.39
C LYS A 39 8.37 16.72 1.23
N TRP A 40 7.89 17.84 0.69
CA TRP A 40 7.01 17.85 -0.48
C TRP A 40 7.66 17.22 -1.71
N ASP A 41 8.88 17.63 -2.04
CA ASP A 41 9.60 17.12 -3.21
C ASP A 41 9.90 15.63 -3.10
N TRP A 42 10.31 15.18 -1.91
CA TRP A 42 10.55 13.77 -1.65
C TRP A 42 9.25 12.96 -1.69
N PHE A 43 8.19 13.43 -1.02
CA PHE A 43 6.90 12.76 -0.97
C PHE A 43 6.24 12.66 -2.34
N ARG A 44 6.36 13.70 -3.19
CA ARG A 44 5.91 13.68 -4.59
C ARG A 44 6.62 12.59 -5.39
N ARG A 45 7.95 12.53 -5.32
CA ARG A 45 8.74 11.49 -6.01
C ARG A 45 8.38 10.09 -5.52
N TYR A 46 8.23 9.92 -4.20
CA TYR A 46 7.81 8.66 -3.59
C TYR A 46 6.43 8.22 -4.12
N THR A 47 5.46 9.12 -4.04
CA THR A 47 4.06 8.88 -4.44
C THR A 47 3.96 8.55 -5.91
N ARG A 48 4.67 9.30 -6.77
CA ARG A 48 4.76 9.02 -8.21
C ARG A 48 5.25 7.60 -8.49
N CYS A 49 6.39 7.23 -7.91
CA CYS A 49 6.97 5.90 -8.12
C CYS A 49 6.06 4.78 -7.61
N LEU A 50 5.38 4.99 -6.48
CA LEU A 50 4.43 4.01 -5.95
C LEU A 50 3.24 3.84 -6.90
N PHE A 51 2.63 4.93 -7.34
CA PHE A 51 1.45 4.89 -8.20
C PHE A 51 1.73 4.34 -9.59
N GLN A 52 2.88 4.67 -10.18
CA GLN A 52 3.33 4.08 -11.43
C GLN A 52 3.46 2.55 -11.35
N LEU A 53 3.73 2.01 -10.17
CA LEU A 53 3.79 0.56 -9.95
C LEU A 53 2.40 -0.05 -9.68
N THR A 54 1.59 0.61 -8.85
CA THR A 54 0.38 -0.02 -8.30
C THR A 54 -0.89 0.22 -9.12
N ILE A 55 -0.96 1.34 -9.84
CA ILE A 55 -2.18 1.76 -10.52
C ILE A 55 -2.35 1.12 -11.91
N PRO A 56 -1.33 1.06 -12.78
CA PRO A 56 -1.51 0.44 -14.10
C PRO A 56 -1.98 -1.02 -14.04
N PRO A 57 -1.46 -1.90 -13.16
CA PRO A 57 -1.99 -3.27 -13.02
C PRO A 57 -3.49 -3.32 -12.65
N LEU A 58 -3.95 -2.34 -11.86
CA LEU A 58 -5.35 -2.23 -11.46
C LEU A 58 -6.24 -1.83 -12.64
N VAL A 59 -5.83 -0.82 -13.39
CA VAL A 59 -6.59 -0.27 -14.51
C VAL A 59 -6.60 -1.25 -15.68
N ASP A 60 -5.43 -1.69 -16.11
CA ASP A 60 -5.30 -2.47 -17.34
C ASP A 60 -5.80 -3.90 -17.14
N TYR A 61 -5.40 -4.54 -16.03
CA TYR A 61 -5.58 -5.97 -15.84
C TYR A 61 -6.55 -6.34 -14.70
N GLY A 62 -7.07 -5.35 -13.96
CA GLY A 62 -7.91 -5.61 -12.79
C GLY A 62 -7.13 -6.25 -11.64
N ILE A 63 -5.80 -6.09 -11.61
CA ILE A 63 -4.91 -6.68 -10.59
C ILE A 63 -4.63 -5.61 -9.54
N GLY A 64 -5.25 -5.76 -8.38
CA GLY A 64 -4.95 -5.01 -7.19
C GLY A 64 -3.81 -5.63 -6.38
N LEU A 65 -2.65 -4.97 -6.35
CA LEU A 65 -1.51 -5.34 -5.52
C LEU A 65 -1.70 -4.92 -4.07
N GLU A 66 -1.37 -5.80 -3.11
CA GLU A 66 -1.40 -5.48 -1.67
C GLU A 66 -0.19 -4.63 -1.25
N ALA A 67 -0.09 -3.42 -1.80
CA ALA A 67 1.07 -2.55 -1.68
C ALA A 67 1.02 -1.65 -0.42
N HIS A 68 0.72 -2.23 0.75
CA HIS A 68 0.86 -1.52 2.03
C HIS A 68 2.34 -1.43 2.45
N GLY A 69 2.66 -0.57 3.43
CA GLY A 69 4.05 -0.25 3.80
C GLY A 69 4.93 -1.48 4.13
N GLN A 70 4.37 -2.53 4.74
CA GLN A 70 5.12 -3.75 5.04
C GLN A 70 5.42 -4.62 3.79
N ASN A 71 4.62 -4.54 2.73
CA ASN A 71 4.80 -5.34 1.50
C ASN A 71 5.61 -4.59 0.43
N MET A 72 5.92 -3.32 0.68
CA MET A 72 6.67 -2.48 -0.22
C MET A 72 8.09 -2.27 0.29
N VAL A 73 9.07 -2.51 -0.59
CA VAL A 73 10.49 -2.28 -0.33
C VAL A 73 10.98 -1.20 -1.28
N VAL A 74 11.28 -0.02 -0.74
CA VAL A 74 11.85 1.11 -1.48
C VAL A 74 13.26 0.75 -1.92
N ARG A 75 13.55 0.95 -3.19
CA ARG A 75 14.89 0.84 -3.77
C ARG A 75 15.50 2.23 -3.82
N VAL A 76 16.62 2.41 -3.13
CA VAL A 76 17.26 3.73 -2.96
C VAL A 76 18.68 3.65 -3.50
N ASN A 77 19.07 4.58 -4.38
CA ASN A 77 20.46 4.67 -4.81
C ASN A 77 21.34 5.11 -3.63
N ARG A 78 22.45 4.40 -3.38
CA ARG A 78 23.28 4.60 -2.17
C ARG A 78 24.06 5.91 -2.17
N ASP A 79 24.38 6.44 -3.36
CA ASP A 79 25.22 7.64 -3.49
C ASP A 79 24.37 8.92 -3.52
N THR A 80 23.23 8.88 -4.22
CA THR A 80 22.35 10.04 -4.44
C THR A 80 21.14 10.08 -3.52
N LEU A 81 20.84 8.97 -2.83
CA LEU A 81 19.62 8.75 -2.06
C LEU A 81 18.32 8.88 -2.88
N ALA A 82 18.42 8.85 -4.21
CA ALA A 82 17.25 8.91 -5.08
C ALA A 82 16.46 7.60 -5.06
N ILE A 83 15.13 7.71 -4.96
CA ILE A 83 14.21 6.58 -5.07
C ILE A 83 14.26 6.05 -6.52
N GLN A 84 14.61 4.78 -6.67
CA GLN A 84 14.70 4.06 -7.96
C GLN A 84 13.44 3.25 -8.28
N GLY A 85 12.49 3.21 -7.35
CA GLY A 85 11.25 2.44 -7.44
C GLY A 85 11.06 1.52 -6.24
N PHE A 86 10.26 0.48 -6.43
CA PHE A 86 9.90 -0.45 -5.35
C PHE A 86 10.07 -1.90 -5.79
N ALA A 87 10.32 -2.77 -4.83
CA ALA A 87 10.05 -4.20 -4.93
C ALA A 87 8.82 -4.53 -4.09
N LEU A 88 7.90 -5.31 -4.66
CA LEU A 88 6.74 -5.85 -3.96
C LEU A 88 7.11 -7.23 -3.40
N ARG A 89 6.64 -7.53 -2.19
CA ARG A 89 6.67 -8.87 -1.59
C ARG A 89 5.27 -9.22 -1.09
N ASP A 90 5.06 -10.51 -0.84
CA ASP A 90 3.78 -11.07 -0.35
C ASP A 90 2.58 -10.73 -1.25
N LEU A 91 2.20 -11.70 -2.08
CA LEU A 91 1.07 -11.57 -3.01
C LEU A 91 -0.22 -12.20 -2.47
N GLY A 92 -0.21 -12.73 -1.24
CA GLY A 92 -1.34 -13.49 -0.68
C GLY A 92 -2.60 -12.65 -0.51
N GLY A 93 -2.47 -11.35 -0.19
CA GLY A 93 -3.61 -10.44 -0.07
C GLY A 93 -3.89 -9.61 -1.33
N SER A 94 -3.23 -9.91 -2.46
CA SER A 94 -3.58 -9.29 -3.75
C SER A 94 -4.98 -9.72 -4.20
N ARG A 95 -5.62 -8.89 -5.01
CA ARG A 95 -6.97 -9.16 -5.55
C ARG A 95 -6.97 -9.03 -7.07
N ILE A 96 -7.66 -9.95 -7.74
CA ILE A 96 -7.71 -10.01 -9.19
C ILE A 96 -9.18 -10.03 -9.60
N HIS A 97 -9.58 -9.03 -10.39
CA HIS A 97 -10.91 -9.01 -10.99
C HIS A 97 -10.99 -10.04 -12.11
N ASN A 98 -11.70 -11.11 -11.82
CA ASN A 98 -11.78 -12.32 -12.63
C ASN A 98 -12.26 -12.06 -14.08
N PRO A 99 -13.31 -11.25 -14.32
CA PRO A 99 -13.72 -10.85 -15.68
C PRO A 99 -12.63 -10.09 -16.45
N THR A 100 -12.04 -9.03 -15.88
CA THR A 100 -11.00 -8.23 -16.57
C THR A 100 -9.79 -9.08 -16.89
N PHE A 101 -9.36 -9.89 -15.93
CA PHE A 101 -8.18 -10.72 -16.07
C PHE A 101 -8.34 -11.78 -17.17
N THR A 102 -9.55 -12.37 -17.32
CA THR A 102 -9.84 -13.37 -18.38
C THR A 102 -9.89 -12.74 -19.77
N ALA A 103 -10.36 -11.50 -19.88
CA ALA A 103 -10.47 -10.81 -21.17
C ALA A 103 -9.10 -10.68 -21.89
N HIS A 104 -8.00 -10.72 -21.13
CA HIS A 104 -6.64 -10.65 -21.65
C HIS A 104 -6.10 -11.98 -22.20
N LYS A 105 -6.92 -13.05 -22.26
CA LYS A 105 -6.60 -14.36 -22.87
C LYS A 105 -5.32 -15.03 -22.35
N PHE A 106 -4.90 -14.70 -21.14
CA PHE A 106 -3.78 -15.41 -20.52
C PHE A 106 -4.19 -16.86 -20.22
N ASN A 107 -3.32 -17.82 -20.56
CA ASN A 107 -3.54 -19.21 -20.21
C ASN A 107 -3.13 -19.43 -18.74
N PHE A 108 -4.13 -19.69 -17.89
CA PHE A 108 -3.96 -19.93 -16.46
C PHE A 108 -4.73 -21.16 -16.00
N ASP A 109 -4.81 -22.19 -16.84
CA ASP A 109 -5.51 -23.45 -16.53
C ASP A 109 -4.99 -24.12 -15.23
N THR A 110 -3.83 -23.69 -14.73
CA THR A 110 -3.22 -24.14 -13.47
C THR A 110 -3.66 -23.35 -12.22
N LEU A 111 -4.33 -22.21 -12.35
CA LEU A 111 -4.84 -21.45 -11.21
C LEU A 111 -6.20 -22.04 -10.82
N ALA A 112 -6.34 -22.53 -9.59
CA ALA A 112 -7.62 -23.01 -9.04
C ALA A 112 -8.59 -21.84 -8.78
N ARG A 113 -9.04 -21.15 -9.83
CA ARG A 113 -9.75 -19.86 -9.79
C ARG A 113 -11.04 -19.89 -8.98
N GLY A 114 -11.75 -21.02 -8.96
CA GLY A 114 -13.04 -21.15 -8.27
C GLY A 114 -12.95 -21.09 -6.73
N ASN A 115 -11.83 -21.51 -6.14
CA ASN A 115 -11.65 -21.55 -4.67
C ASN A 115 -10.52 -20.64 -4.17
N ASN A 116 -9.83 -19.91 -5.06
CA ASN A 116 -8.71 -19.08 -4.66
C ASN A 116 -9.21 -17.69 -4.24
N PRO A 117 -9.02 -17.29 -2.96
CA PRO A 117 -9.58 -16.06 -2.40
C PRO A 117 -8.99 -14.76 -2.98
N ILE A 118 -7.97 -14.85 -3.84
CA ILE A 118 -7.44 -13.69 -4.57
C ILE A 118 -8.38 -13.25 -5.70
N PHE A 119 -9.18 -14.14 -6.28
CA PHE A 119 -10.07 -13.80 -7.39
C PHE A 119 -11.39 -13.22 -6.89
N MET A 120 -11.87 -12.18 -7.56
CA MET A 120 -13.11 -11.48 -7.26
C MET A 120 -13.89 -11.23 -8.54
N ASP A 121 -15.21 -11.40 -8.49
CA ASP A 121 -16.09 -11.07 -9.63
C ASP A 121 -16.56 -9.61 -9.61
N ASP A 122 -16.35 -8.90 -8.50
CA ASP A 122 -16.73 -7.50 -8.32
C ASP A 122 -15.48 -6.60 -8.32
N ILE A 123 -15.32 -5.80 -9.36
CA ILE A 123 -14.20 -4.86 -9.52
C ILE A 123 -14.17 -3.80 -8.41
N ILE A 124 -15.33 -3.40 -7.87
CA ILE A 124 -15.40 -2.39 -6.81
C ILE A 124 -14.71 -2.88 -5.55
N LYS A 125 -14.81 -4.17 -5.21
CA LYS A 125 -14.09 -4.77 -4.07
C LYS A 125 -12.58 -4.75 -4.26
N VAL A 126 -12.10 -4.86 -5.50
CA VAL A 126 -10.67 -4.70 -5.82
C VAL A 126 -10.26 -3.26 -5.62
N TRP A 127 -11.05 -2.30 -6.12
CA TRP A 127 -10.78 -0.86 -5.94
C TRP A 127 -10.79 -0.45 -4.47
N ASP A 128 -11.77 -0.90 -3.67
CA ASP A 128 -11.83 -0.65 -2.23
C ASP A 128 -10.62 -1.21 -1.50
N ARG A 129 -10.17 -2.42 -1.87
CA ARG A 129 -8.95 -3.01 -1.30
C ARG A 129 -7.73 -2.15 -1.60
N ILE A 130 -7.59 -1.67 -2.83
CA ILE A 130 -6.44 -0.86 -3.24
C ILE A 130 -6.46 0.52 -2.62
N HIS A 131 -7.62 1.17 -2.59
CA HIS A 131 -7.80 2.42 -1.87
C HIS A 131 -7.37 2.28 -0.41
N HIS A 132 -7.78 1.21 0.26
CA HIS A 132 -7.38 0.97 1.65
C HIS A 132 -5.86 0.74 1.80
N VAL A 133 -5.28 -0.20 1.06
CA VAL A 133 -3.87 -0.59 1.28
C VAL A 133 -2.88 0.44 0.77
N VAL A 134 -3.18 1.14 -0.33
CA VAL A 134 -2.28 2.11 -0.96
C VAL A 134 -2.54 3.53 -0.45
N LEU A 135 -3.79 4.02 -0.48
CA LEU A 135 -4.07 5.41 -0.15
C LEU A 135 -4.21 5.63 1.36
N GLN A 136 -5.01 4.82 2.05
CA GLN A 136 -5.25 5.01 3.48
C GLN A 136 -4.06 4.51 4.33
N ASN A 137 -3.64 3.26 4.12
CA ASN A 137 -2.62 2.61 4.95
C ASN A 137 -1.21 3.04 4.57
N HIS A 138 -0.86 3.09 3.29
CA HIS A 138 0.51 3.41 2.89
C HIS A 138 0.74 4.93 2.81
N ILE A 139 0.09 5.60 1.85
CA ILE A 139 0.29 7.03 1.60
C ILE A 139 -0.20 7.87 2.78
N GLY A 140 -1.36 7.54 3.35
CA GLY A 140 -1.93 8.25 4.49
C GLY A 140 -1.01 8.27 5.70
N TYR A 141 -0.50 7.11 6.13
CA TYR A 141 0.45 7.06 7.25
C TYR A 141 1.80 7.70 6.93
N LEU A 142 2.32 7.56 5.71
CA LEU A 142 3.57 8.24 5.33
C LEU A 142 3.41 9.77 5.34
N MET A 143 2.30 10.26 4.82
CA MET A 143 1.99 11.68 4.78
C MET A 143 1.80 12.25 6.19
N ASP A 144 1.07 11.55 7.07
CA ASP A 144 0.92 11.93 8.49
C ASP A 144 2.27 11.91 9.22
N ALA A 145 3.07 10.86 9.03
CA ALA A 145 4.40 10.72 9.63
C ALA A 145 5.36 11.86 9.27
N LEU A 146 5.28 12.36 8.03
CA LEU A 146 6.04 13.53 7.56
C LEU A 146 5.43 14.88 8.00
N GLY A 147 4.22 14.88 8.54
CA GLY A 147 3.45 16.07 8.88
C GLY A 147 2.92 16.81 7.65
N LEU A 148 2.61 16.10 6.56
CA LEU A 148 2.13 16.69 5.30
C LEU A 148 0.60 16.69 5.18
N ASP A 149 -0.11 15.94 6.01
CA ASP A 149 -1.58 15.82 6.00
C ASP A 149 -2.29 17.18 6.14
N LYS A 150 -1.75 18.04 7.00
CA LYS A 150 -2.21 19.43 7.24
C LYS A 150 -1.48 20.46 6.40
N HIS A 151 -0.47 20.05 5.65
CA HIS A 151 0.43 20.93 4.91
C HIS A 151 0.46 20.55 3.42
N GLY A 152 -0.69 20.29 2.80
CA GLY A 152 -0.78 20.18 1.34
C GLY A 152 -0.31 18.84 0.73
N GLY A 153 -0.19 17.77 1.52
CA GLY A 153 0.12 16.43 1.00
C GLY A 153 -0.95 15.86 0.06
N TRP A 154 -2.25 16.04 0.37
CA TRP A 154 -3.34 15.52 -0.45
C TRP A 154 -3.42 16.09 -1.89
N PRO A 155 -3.20 17.39 -2.14
CA PRO A 155 -3.01 17.92 -3.48
C PRO A 155 -1.96 17.15 -4.30
N ILE A 156 -0.79 16.86 -3.72
CA ILE A 156 0.27 16.07 -4.37
C ILE A 156 -0.28 14.68 -4.74
N VAL A 157 -0.93 14.00 -3.79
CA VAL A 157 -1.53 12.67 -4.03
C VAL A 157 -2.52 12.71 -5.19
N ARG A 158 -3.39 13.73 -5.24
CA ARG A 158 -4.40 13.87 -6.31
C ARG A 158 -3.77 14.12 -7.68
N GLU A 159 -2.75 14.97 -7.74
CA GLU A 159 -2.01 15.27 -8.97
C GLU A 159 -1.31 14.02 -9.51
N GLU A 160 -0.60 13.29 -8.66
CA GLU A 160 0.11 12.08 -9.07
C GLU A 160 -0.86 10.93 -9.41
N LEU A 161 -2.01 10.80 -8.71
CA LEU A 161 -3.09 9.88 -9.09
C LEU A 161 -3.62 10.22 -10.48
N ARG A 162 -3.95 11.48 -10.72
CA ARG A 162 -4.45 11.93 -12.03
C ARG A 162 -3.43 11.63 -13.12
N SER A 163 -2.14 11.89 -12.87
CA SER A 163 -1.08 11.63 -13.85
C SER A 163 -0.97 10.16 -14.28
N VAL A 164 -1.31 9.19 -13.44
CA VAL A 164 -1.24 7.75 -13.79
C VAL A 164 -2.58 7.17 -14.22
N LEU A 165 -3.68 7.88 -13.96
CA LEU A 165 -5.05 7.48 -14.32
C LEU A 165 -5.57 8.20 -15.58
N ASP A 166 -4.81 9.14 -16.14
CA ASP A 166 -5.18 9.86 -17.36
C ASP A 166 -4.99 8.96 -18.58
N ASP A 167 -6.04 8.17 -18.89
CA ASP A 167 -6.12 7.26 -20.03
C ASP A 167 -7.04 7.79 -21.17
N GLY A 168 -7.42 9.07 -21.12
CA GLY A 168 -8.33 9.71 -22.08
C GLY A 168 -9.81 9.71 -21.65
N GLU A 169 -10.69 10.24 -22.50
CA GLU A 169 -12.12 10.33 -22.18
C GLU A 169 -12.80 8.95 -22.18
N GLY A 170 -13.41 8.58 -21.05
CA GLY A 170 -14.22 7.35 -20.91
C GLY A 170 -13.44 6.08 -20.60
N GLY A 171 -12.14 6.19 -20.29
CA GLY A 171 -11.31 5.07 -19.87
C GLY A 171 -11.59 4.61 -18.43
N ARG A 172 -11.11 3.40 -18.08
CA ARG A 172 -11.26 2.84 -16.73
C ARG A 172 -10.47 3.66 -15.70
N GLY A 173 -9.41 4.35 -16.12
CA GLY A 173 -8.65 5.26 -15.27
C GLY A 173 -9.54 6.35 -14.66
N ARG A 174 -10.46 6.92 -15.45
CA ARG A 174 -11.46 7.87 -14.96
C ARG A 174 -12.40 7.26 -13.91
N GLU A 175 -12.92 6.05 -14.15
CA GLU A 175 -13.81 5.38 -13.19
C GLU A 175 -13.12 5.12 -11.84
N VAL A 176 -11.86 4.67 -11.89
CA VAL A 176 -11.03 4.46 -10.69
C VAL A 176 -10.78 5.79 -9.97
N TYR A 177 -10.46 6.86 -10.72
CA TYR A 177 -10.22 8.19 -10.17
C TYR A 177 -11.47 8.74 -9.46
N GLU A 178 -12.64 8.63 -10.09
CA GLU A 178 -13.92 9.03 -9.50
C GLU A 178 -14.26 8.17 -8.26
N HIS A 179 -14.00 6.86 -8.29
CA HIS A 179 -14.18 5.98 -7.13
C HIS A 179 -13.27 6.37 -5.97
N PHE A 180 -11.98 6.65 -6.22
CA PHE A 180 -11.00 7.00 -5.20
C PHE A 180 -11.22 8.39 -4.57
N LEU A 181 -12.06 9.23 -5.18
CA LEU A 181 -12.38 10.57 -4.70
C LEU A 181 -13.80 10.70 -4.13
N LYS A 182 -14.51 9.58 -3.95
CA LYS A 182 -15.79 9.59 -3.25
C LYS A 182 -15.63 10.20 -1.85
N LYS A 183 -16.68 10.90 -1.42
CA LYS A 183 -16.74 11.54 -0.10
C LYS A 183 -16.55 10.53 1.04
N GLU A 184 -17.04 9.31 0.85
CA GLU A 184 -16.98 8.22 1.82
C GLU A 184 -16.37 7.00 1.16
N MET A 185 -15.47 6.35 1.87
CA MET A 185 -14.73 5.18 1.38
C MET A 185 -14.83 4.04 2.39
N ALA A 186 -14.86 2.80 1.88
CA ALA A 186 -14.74 1.63 2.72
C ALA A 186 -13.42 1.69 3.50
N PHE A 187 -13.50 1.47 4.81
CA PHE A 187 -12.34 1.41 5.70
C PHE A 187 -12.33 0.07 6.43
N LYS A 188 -11.19 -0.62 6.41
CA LYS A 188 -11.06 -1.89 7.12
C LYS A 188 -10.99 -1.64 8.62
N CYS A 189 -12.06 -2.01 9.33
CA CYS A 189 -12.06 -1.97 10.79
C CYS A 189 -11.52 -3.30 11.35
N PHE A 190 -10.20 -3.36 11.56
CA PHE A 190 -9.53 -4.55 12.08
C PHE A 190 -10.02 -4.92 13.49
N LEU A 191 -10.23 -3.94 14.37
CA LEU A 191 -10.73 -4.18 15.72
C LEU A 191 -12.14 -4.79 15.69
N LYS A 192 -13.06 -4.26 14.86
CA LYS A 192 -14.39 -4.86 14.68
C LYS A 192 -14.30 -6.29 14.17
N THR A 193 -13.39 -6.57 13.23
CA THR A 193 -13.20 -7.94 12.73
C THR A 193 -12.77 -8.87 13.86
N ARG A 194 -11.79 -8.46 14.68
CA ARG A 194 -11.34 -9.24 15.85
C ARG A 194 -12.42 -9.45 16.90
N LEU A 195 -13.24 -8.44 17.17
CA LEU A 195 -14.34 -8.54 18.14
C LEU A 195 -15.54 -9.33 17.60
N ALA A 196 -15.76 -9.31 16.29
CA ALA A 196 -16.80 -10.10 15.63
C ALA A 196 -16.39 -11.58 15.46
N ASP A 197 -15.09 -11.86 15.40
CA ASP A 197 -14.51 -13.21 15.37
C ASP A 197 -14.63 -13.97 16.72
N ASN A 198 -15.51 -13.52 17.64
CA ASN A 198 -15.84 -14.15 18.93
C ASN A 198 -16.58 -15.51 18.81
N THR A 199 -16.19 -16.36 17.86
CA THR A 199 -16.49 -17.80 17.86
C THR A 199 -15.19 -18.60 18.04
N TRP A 200 -14.50 -18.33 19.15
CA TRP A 200 -13.54 -19.29 19.71
C TRP A 200 -13.77 -19.38 21.22
N HIS A 201 -14.26 -20.54 21.66
CA HIS A 201 -14.16 -20.96 23.04
C HIS A 201 -12.68 -20.95 23.42
N VAL A 202 -12.25 -19.95 24.18
CA VAL A 202 -10.99 -20.02 24.92
C VAL A 202 -11.32 -20.61 26.28
N SER A 203 -11.20 -21.92 26.43
CA SER A 203 -11.01 -22.51 27.76
C SER A 203 -9.57 -22.23 28.16
N ILE A 204 -9.36 -21.24 29.03
CA ILE A 204 -8.09 -21.12 29.75
C ILE A 204 -8.12 -22.19 30.84
N ASP A 205 -7.86 -23.44 30.46
CA ASP A 205 -7.40 -24.44 31.41
C ASP A 205 -5.87 -24.45 31.37
N HIS A 206 -5.27 -24.31 32.54
CA HIS A 206 -3.82 -24.31 32.84
C HIS A 206 -3.09 -22.96 32.76
N TYR A 207 -3.39 -22.09 33.72
CA TYR A 207 -2.43 -21.11 34.25
C TYR A 207 -1.96 -21.44 35.68
N SER A 208 -2.44 -22.53 36.31
CA SER A 208 -2.06 -22.91 37.68
C SER A 208 -0.70 -23.60 37.78
N GLU A 209 -0.12 -24.13 36.69
CA GLU A 209 1.16 -24.84 36.74
C GLU A 209 2.40 -23.96 36.51
N LEU A 210 2.23 -22.71 36.03
CA LEU A 210 3.35 -21.81 35.72
C LEU A 210 3.75 -20.85 36.85
N CYS A 211 2.96 -20.77 37.93
CA CYS A 211 3.23 -19.85 39.04
C CYS A 211 3.85 -20.50 40.29
N GLY A 212 4.06 -21.82 40.32
CA GLY A 212 4.87 -22.47 41.37
C GLY A 212 4.54 -22.03 42.80
N LEU A 213 3.26 -21.89 43.13
CA LEU A 213 2.80 -21.67 44.50
C LEU A 213 2.11 -22.97 44.94
N ASN A 214 2.78 -23.71 45.82
CA ASN A 214 2.20 -24.80 46.61
C ASN A 214 1.01 -24.30 47.44
#